data_AF-A0A194RHW6-F1
#
_entry.id   AF-A0A194RHW6-F1
#
_cell.length_a   1.000
_cell.length_b   1.000
_cell.length_c   1.000
_cell.angle_alpha   90.00
_cell.angle_beta   90.00
_cell.angle_gamma   90.00
#
_symmetry.space_group_name_H-M   'P 1'
#
loop_
_entity.id
_entity.type
_entity.pdbx_description
1 polymer ?
#
loop_
_entity_poly.entity_id
_entity_poly.type
_entity_poly.pdbx_seq_one_letter_code
_entity_poly.pdbx_strand_id
1 'polypeptide(L)'
;MNDDEEDEFVLRPFEQGHWEWSEDAKQLVFMREVTTIDVDVHEVQPQSIRKMEFKYEVDLLEEQRFKKHFQRQIVEDDVVRLQDIKDIVLFCAPKPIITRDIVNVLHMHIMDRFLRALIFYCQYYLQVASIMADRILDLQNKIRTRLGKKIEERYEENLRDVRLLLAKEYCSMILGTGEYLKYHHNKLGTAKSLSKRDSVIFESILRISTHIAWVALGRKSFQQIELEIQRVFKSNTFNVVKHFLKTDFEKDMSVAEHSVLYGTCEHKEQILGIHSPLLSEITCDKNAINYRLFGLGDFEYPHLTSRLLYFKNILVTPEPQLEKLGLSIGIIGLPRDRFDTMLREVKKQGASTSSASLRKTASRMSSSRSSAGKSTKGAFLNLPLYPDIILPESRSDRSEDLADSFPGKPTTIKYKKNEQRLKWLRYAEPSRRKRLQSFKNI
;
A
#
# COMPACT_ATOMS: atom_id res chain seq x y z
N MET A 1 5.34 -52.08 -42.78
CA MET A 1 5.99 -50.80 -43.11
C MET A 1 5.28 -49.75 -42.31
N ASN A 2 6.02 -49.22 -41.34
CA ASN A 2 5.78 -48.02 -40.50
C ASN A 2 4.59 -48.04 -39.55
N ASP A 3 4.80 -48.65 -38.38
CA ASP A 3 4.38 -48.11 -37.09
C ASP A 3 5.68 -47.65 -36.41
N ASP A 4 5.81 -46.38 -36.03
CA ASP A 4 6.78 -45.92 -35.04
C ASP A 4 6.26 -44.60 -34.43
N GLU A 5 5.73 -44.73 -33.22
CA GLU A 5 5.46 -43.65 -32.26
C GLU A 5 6.80 -43.21 -31.67
N GLU A 6 7.30 -42.02 -32.01
CA GLU A 6 8.44 -41.42 -31.32
C GLU A 6 7.95 -40.66 -30.07
N ASP A 7 8.01 -41.35 -28.93
CA ASP A 7 7.98 -40.77 -27.59
C ASP A 7 9.20 -39.84 -27.41
N GLU A 8 8.96 -38.52 -27.49
CA GLU A 8 9.95 -37.49 -27.20
C GLU A 8 10.23 -37.47 -25.68
N PHE A 9 11.22 -38.27 -25.29
CA PHE A 9 11.73 -38.40 -23.92
C PHE A 9 12.43 -37.09 -23.50
N VAL A 10 11.67 -36.18 -22.86
CA VAL A 10 12.22 -34.93 -22.30
C VAL A 10 13.18 -35.26 -21.14
N LEU A 11 14.48 -35.25 -21.45
CA LEU A 11 15.58 -35.29 -20.50
C LEU A 11 15.46 -34.11 -19.51
N ARG A 12 15.10 -34.41 -18.25
CA ARG A 12 15.21 -33.46 -17.14
C ARG A 12 16.69 -33.22 -16.84
N PRO A 13 17.17 -31.97 -16.70
CA PRO A 13 18.55 -31.70 -16.32
C PRO A 13 18.80 -32.24 -14.91
N PHE A 14 19.81 -33.10 -14.77
CA PHE A 14 20.22 -33.69 -13.50
C PHE A 14 20.59 -32.59 -12.49
N GLU A 15 19.99 -32.67 -11.30
CA GLU A 15 20.36 -31.89 -10.12
C GLU A 15 21.84 -32.13 -9.82
N GLN A 16 22.62 -31.08 -9.49
CA GLN A 16 24.05 -31.21 -9.23
C GLN A 16 24.35 -32.21 -8.10
N GLY A 17 24.97 -33.32 -8.46
CA GLY A 17 25.39 -34.41 -7.59
C GLY A 17 26.12 -35.47 -8.39
N HIS A 18 26.82 -36.38 -7.71
CA HIS A 18 27.55 -37.47 -8.33
C HIS A 18 27.11 -38.82 -7.75
N TRP A 19 27.25 -39.88 -8.53
CA TRP A 19 26.95 -41.24 -8.07
C TRP A 19 28.23 -41.85 -7.50
N GLU A 20 28.14 -42.36 -6.27
CA GLU A 20 29.24 -43.05 -5.61
C GLU A 20 28.80 -44.48 -5.26
N TRP A 21 29.71 -45.45 -5.42
CA TRP A 21 29.45 -46.83 -5.02
C TRP A 21 29.54 -46.95 -3.50
N SER A 22 28.42 -47.30 -2.86
CA SER A 22 28.41 -47.57 -1.42
C SER A 22 28.64 -49.06 -1.18
N GLU A 23 29.80 -49.41 -0.61
CA GLU A 23 30.15 -50.79 -0.26
C GLU A 23 29.18 -51.40 0.77
N ASP A 24 28.68 -50.59 1.72
CA ASP A 24 27.76 -51.04 2.77
C ASP A 24 26.38 -51.42 2.20
N ALA A 25 25.90 -50.66 1.20
CA ALA A 25 24.60 -50.90 0.57
C ALA A 25 24.71 -51.76 -0.70
N LYS A 26 25.93 -52.08 -1.15
CA LYS A 26 26.24 -52.76 -2.43
C LYS A 26 25.46 -52.19 -3.62
N GLN A 27 25.32 -50.86 -3.67
CA GLN A 27 24.63 -50.16 -4.76
C GLN A 27 25.20 -48.76 -5.00
N LEU A 28 24.95 -48.22 -6.20
CA LEU A 28 25.23 -46.83 -6.53
C LEU A 28 24.26 -45.91 -5.77
N VAL A 29 24.81 -44.97 -4.99
CA VAL A 29 24.05 -43.99 -4.22
C VAL A 29 24.34 -42.60 -4.79
N PHE A 30 23.29 -41.82 -5.03
CA PHE A 30 23.42 -40.45 -5.55
C PHE A 30 23.69 -39.47 -4.41
N MET A 31 24.85 -38.83 -4.44
CA MET A 31 25.30 -37.84 -3.46
C MET A 31 25.04 -36.43 -3.99
N ARG A 32 24.16 -35.68 -3.30
CA ARG A 32 23.86 -34.28 -3.65
C ARG A 32 24.88 -33.34 -3.00
N GLU A 33 25.57 -32.52 -3.79
CA GLU A 33 26.44 -31.47 -3.28
C GLU A 33 25.60 -30.25 -2.88
N VAL A 34 25.26 -30.15 -1.59
CA VAL A 34 24.67 -28.92 -1.04
C VAL A 34 25.81 -27.99 -0.65
N THR A 35 26.11 -27.01 -1.50
CA THR A 35 26.87 -25.84 -1.06
C THR A 35 25.97 -25.01 -0.14
N THR A 36 26.12 -25.19 1.17
CA THR A 36 25.52 -24.30 2.15
C THR A 36 26.24 -22.95 2.06
N ILE A 37 25.70 -22.05 1.24
CA ILE A 37 26.00 -20.63 1.40
C ILE A 37 25.36 -20.25 2.73
N ASP A 38 26.17 -20.11 3.79
CA ASP A 38 25.77 -19.54 5.07
C ASP A 38 25.37 -18.07 4.85
N VAL A 39 24.14 -17.87 4.38
CA VAL A 39 23.46 -16.58 4.51
C VAL A 39 22.94 -16.56 5.93
N ASP A 40 23.57 -15.75 6.77
CA ASP A 40 23.16 -15.42 8.13
C ASP A 40 21.77 -14.73 8.09
N VAL A 41 20.73 -15.53 7.88
CA VAL A 41 19.34 -15.12 7.96
C VAL A 41 19.01 -15.10 9.44
N HIS A 42 19.09 -13.93 10.06
CA HIS A 42 18.43 -13.72 11.35
C HIS A 42 16.99 -14.19 11.23
N GLU A 43 16.66 -15.28 11.93
CA GLU A 43 15.31 -15.84 12.01
C GLU A 43 14.37 -14.83 12.66
N VAL A 44 13.77 -13.95 11.86
CA VAL A 44 12.54 -13.29 12.25
C VAL A 44 11.43 -14.31 12.03
N GLN A 45 11.06 -15.02 13.08
CA GLN A 45 9.88 -15.89 13.05
C GLN A 45 8.65 -15.06 12.63
N PRO A 46 7.73 -15.59 11.81
CA PRO A 46 6.53 -14.85 11.38
C PRO A 46 5.62 -14.41 12.55
N GLN A 47 5.73 -15.06 13.72
CA GLN A 47 5.06 -14.60 14.95
C GLN A 47 5.68 -13.30 15.52
N SER A 48 6.97 -13.04 15.27
CA SER A 48 7.69 -11.84 15.71
C SER A 48 7.18 -10.57 15.02
N ILE A 49 6.78 -10.65 13.74
CA ILE A 49 6.29 -9.48 12.99
C ILE A 49 4.98 -8.94 13.58
N ARG A 50 4.19 -9.78 14.25
CA ARG A 50 2.88 -9.41 14.80
C ARG A 50 2.97 -8.35 15.90
N LYS A 51 4.00 -8.37 16.75
CA LYS A 51 4.20 -7.43 17.89
C LYS A 51 4.97 -6.15 17.55
N MET A 52 5.25 -5.90 16.27
CA MET A 52 6.11 -4.78 15.87
C MET A 52 5.30 -3.48 15.74
N GLU A 53 5.16 -2.73 16.83
CA GLU A 53 4.42 -1.47 16.87
C GLU A 53 5.24 -0.29 16.34
N PHE A 54 4.64 0.51 15.46
CA PHE A 54 5.25 1.72 14.93
C PHE A 54 5.19 2.84 15.99
N LYS A 55 6.29 3.58 16.16
CA LYS A 55 6.40 4.65 17.14
C LYS A 55 5.96 5.98 16.52
N TYR A 56 4.69 6.36 16.70
CA TYR A 56 4.14 7.63 16.19
C TYR A 56 4.18 8.79 17.17
N GLU A 57 4.48 8.50 18.44
CA GLU A 57 4.85 9.49 19.44
C GLU A 57 6.37 9.63 19.43
N VAL A 58 6.82 10.65 18.71
CA VAL A 58 8.24 10.94 18.50
C VAL A 58 8.62 12.11 19.39
N ASP A 59 9.67 11.96 20.18
CA ASP A 59 10.14 13.04 21.05
C ASP A 59 10.78 14.17 20.23
N LEU A 60 10.83 15.38 20.79
CA LEU A 60 11.45 16.56 20.15
C LEU A 60 12.87 16.28 19.65
N LEU A 61 13.65 15.48 20.41
CA LEU A 61 15.01 15.10 20.01
C LEU A 61 15.02 14.19 18.77
N GLU A 62 14.06 13.26 18.69
CA GLU A 62 13.93 12.37 17.54
C GLU A 62 13.39 13.11 16.31
N GLU A 63 12.46 14.06 16.51
CA GLU A 63 11.99 14.95 15.45
C GLU A 63 13.14 15.78 14.87
N GLN A 64 13.99 16.35 15.73
CA GLN A 64 15.20 17.06 15.28
C GLN A 64 16.17 16.15 14.53
N ARG A 65 16.33 14.88 14.96
CA ARG A 65 17.15 13.89 14.24
C ARG A 65 16.57 13.59 12.87
N PHE A 66 15.25 13.41 12.77
CA PHE A 66 14.55 13.18 11.52
C PHE A 66 14.75 14.36 10.56
N LYS A 67 14.48 15.58 11.04
CA LYS A 67 14.67 16.83 10.29
C LYS A 67 16.09 16.98 9.75
N LYS A 68 17.10 16.61 10.54
CA LYS A 68 18.52 16.74 10.15
C LYS A 68 18.96 15.70 9.12
N HIS A 69 18.52 14.44 9.24
CA HIS A 69 19.10 13.33 8.48
C HIS A 69 18.22 12.83 7.33
N PHE A 70 16.90 12.86 7.51
CA PHE A 70 15.96 12.21 6.59
C PHE A 70 15.08 13.21 5.85
N GLN A 71 14.65 14.29 6.50
CA GLN A 71 13.84 15.30 5.83
C GLN A 71 14.63 15.97 4.69
N ARG A 72 14.00 16.09 3.53
CA ARG A 72 14.55 16.86 2.40
C ARG A 72 14.50 18.36 2.68
N GLN A 73 15.27 19.13 1.91
CA GLN A 73 15.18 20.58 1.96
C GLN A 73 13.82 21.03 1.42
N ILE A 74 13.16 21.91 2.18
CA ILE A 74 11.89 22.53 1.81
C ILE A 74 12.21 23.78 1.01
N VAL A 75 11.59 23.92 -0.15
CA VAL A 75 11.70 25.09 -1.05
C VAL A 75 10.46 25.96 -0.87
N GLU A 76 10.52 27.21 -1.32
CA GLU A 76 9.31 28.06 -1.44
C GLU A 76 8.30 27.40 -2.39
N ASP A 77 7.01 27.50 -2.06
CA ASP A 77 5.88 26.86 -2.77
C ASP A 77 6.00 25.33 -2.94
N ASP A 78 6.62 24.68 -1.97
CA ASP A 78 6.78 23.24 -1.98
C ASP A 78 5.51 22.51 -1.48
N VAL A 79 5.33 21.28 -1.96
CA VAL A 79 4.17 20.44 -1.66
C VAL A 79 4.58 19.18 -0.92
N VAL A 80 3.64 18.54 -0.21
CA VAL A 80 3.86 17.23 0.39
C VAL A 80 4.01 16.17 -0.71
N ARG A 81 5.13 15.45 -0.69
CA ARG A 81 5.44 14.38 -1.65
C ARG A 81 5.20 13.01 -1.05
N LEU A 82 4.99 12.00 -1.90
CA LEU A 82 4.90 10.61 -1.44
C LEU A 82 6.17 10.20 -0.67
N GLN A 83 7.34 10.67 -1.12
CA GLN A 83 8.61 10.40 -0.43
C GLN A 83 8.64 10.95 1.01
N ASP A 84 8.03 12.12 1.27
CA ASP A 84 7.98 12.71 2.62
C ASP A 84 7.22 11.78 3.58
N ILE A 85 6.15 11.15 3.08
CA ILE A 85 5.35 10.18 3.84
C ILE A 85 6.12 8.87 4.06
N LYS A 86 6.79 8.35 3.02
CA LYS A 86 7.65 7.16 3.13
C LYS A 86 8.71 7.33 4.19
N ASP A 87 9.38 8.49 4.18
CA ASP A 87 10.46 8.80 5.12
C ASP A 87 9.96 8.83 6.56
N ILE A 88 8.79 9.43 6.82
CA ILE A 88 8.19 9.44 8.16
C ILE A 88 7.82 8.03 8.60
N VAL A 89 7.19 7.24 7.73
CA VAL A 89 6.78 5.88 8.09
C VAL A 89 7.99 4.99 8.34
N LEU A 90 9.04 5.09 7.52
CA LEU A 90 10.29 4.37 7.74
C LEU A 90 11.00 4.81 9.03
N PHE A 91 10.92 6.09 9.39
CA PHE A 91 11.48 6.59 10.64
C PHE A 91 10.74 6.06 11.87
N CYS A 92 9.41 6.00 11.79
CA CYS A 92 8.55 5.44 12.83
C CYS A 92 8.54 3.90 12.84
N ALA A 93 9.09 3.24 11.82
CA ALA A 93 9.07 1.80 11.69
C ALA A 93 10.00 1.10 12.70
N PRO A 94 9.59 -0.06 13.23
CA PRO A 94 10.46 -0.92 14.01
C PRO A 94 11.71 -1.33 13.22
N LYS A 95 12.90 -1.21 13.82
CA LYS A 95 14.18 -1.50 13.16
C LYS A 95 14.23 -2.84 12.42
N PRO A 96 13.69 -3.96 12.95
CA PRO A 96 13.78 -5.24 12.24
C PRO A 96 12.96 -5.31 10.94
N ILE A 97 11.98 -4.42 10.74
CA ILE A 97 11.23 -4.30 9.47
C ILE A 97 12.06 -3.56 8.40
N ILE A 98 12.98 -2.69 8.82
CA ILE A 98 13.77 -1.83 7.91
C ILE A 98 14.97 -2.62 7.38
N THR A 99 14.72 -3.55 6.46
CA THR A 99 15.77 -4.32 5.78
C THR A 99 16.18 -3.65 4.46
N ARG A 100 17.34 -4.06 3.91
CA ARG A 100 17.82 -3.55 2.61
C ARG A 100 16.82 -3.82 1.48
N ASP A 101 16.17 -4.98 1.49
CA ASP A 101 15.18 -5.36 0.48
C ASP A 101 13.96 -4.47 0.56
N ILE A 102 13.44 -4.22 1.77
CA ILE A 102 12.30 -3.32 2.00
C ILE A 102 12.62 -1.90 1.56
N VAL A 103 13.80 -1.38 1.94
CA VAL A 103 14.24 -0.05 1.50
C VAL A 103 14.32 0.02 -0.01
N ASN A 104 14.89 -0.98 -0.67
CA ASN A 104 14.98 -0.95 -2.13
C ASN A 104 13.61 -1.00 -2.79
N VAL A 105 12.73 -1.89 -2.34
CA VAL A 105 11.38 -2.05 -2.88
C VAL A 105 10.58 -0.76 -2.74
N LEU A 106 10.64 -0.12 -1.58
CA LEU A 106 9.96 1.15 -1.34
C LEU A 106 10.45 2.31 -2.21
N HIS A 107 11.62 2.22 -2.84
CA HIS A 107 12.15 3.28 -3.70
C HIS A 107 12.08 2.93 -5.20
N MET A 108 11.29 1.92 -5.57
CA MET A 108 11.00 1.55 -6.95
C MET A 108 9.80 2.32 -7.51
N HIS A 109 9.78 2.54 -8.83
CA HIS A 109 8.71 3.29 -9.48
C HIS A 109 7.37 2.54 -9.45
N ILE A 110 7.39 1.21 -9.61
CA ILE A 110 6.18 0.39 -9.47
C ILE A 110 5.58 0.54 -8.06
N MET A 111 6.42 0.65 -7.04
CA MET A 111 5.97 0.80 -5.66
C MET A 111 5.44 2.22 -5.39
N ASP A 112 5.99 3.26 -6.04
CA ASP A 112 5.40 4.61 -6.00
C ASP A 112 3.97 4.60 -6.53
N ARG A 113 3.75 3.98 -7.70
CA ARG A 113 2.41 3.88 -8.31
C ARG A 113 1.47 3.02 -7.48
N PHE A 114 1.93 1.87 -6.99
CA PHE A 114 1.16 1.03 -6.08
C PHE A 114 0.70 1.80 -4.84
N LEU A 115 1.61 2.53 -4.18
CA LEU A 115 1.26 3.31 -2.99
C LEU A 115 0.28 4.45 -3.31
N ARG A 116 0.44 5.13 -4.44
CA ARG A 116 -0.53 6.14 -4.90
C ARG A 116 -1.91 5.52 -5.15
N ALA A 117 -1.96 4.40 -5.86
CA ALA A 117 -3.20 3.65 -6.11
C ALA A 117 -3.85 3.20 -4.80
N LEU A 118 -3.05 2.74 -3.83
CA LEU A 118 -3.53 2.29 -2.52
C LEU A 118 -4.09 3.44 -1.70
N ILE A 119 -3.40 4.58 -1.62
CA ILE A 119 -3.89 5.76 -0.90
C ILE A 119 -5.18 6.26 -1.53
N PHE A 120 -5.21 6.35 -2.85
CA PHE A 120 -6.39 6.76 -3.61
C PHE A 120 -7.57 5.80 -3.38
N TYR A 121 -7.32 4.50 -3.38
CA TYR A 121 -8.31 3.48 -3.04
C TYR A 121 -8.85 3.66 -1.63
N CYS A 122 -7.97 3.73 -0.62
CA CYS A 122 -8.38 3.88 0.77
C CYS A 122 -9.17 5.19 0.99
N GLN A 123 -8.76 6.30 0.36
CA GLN A 123 -9.50 7.56 0.43
C GLN A 123 -10.92 7.40 -0.11
N TYR A 124 -11.05 6.84 -1.32
CA TYR A 124 -12.35 6.67 -1.96
C TYR A 124 -13.22 5.66 -1.22
N TYR A 125 -12.63 4.57 -0.72
CA TYR A 125 -13.32 3.58 0.11
C TYR A 125 -13.89 4.21 1.38
N LEU A 126 -13.09 4.98 2.14
CA LEU A 126 -13.56 5.64 3.37
C LEU A 126 -14.69 6.65 3.08
N GLN A 127 -14.57 7.39 1.97
CA GLN A 127 -15.62 8.30 1.51
C GLN A 127 -16.92 7.55 1.23
N VAL A 128 -16.87 6.47 0.42
CA VAL A 128 -18.06 5.68 0.10
C VAL A 128 -18.63 4.98 1.34
N ALA A 129 -17.79 4.46 2.23
CA ALA A 129 -18.21 3.85 3.48
C ALA A 129 -18.96 4.84 4.38
N SER A 130 -18.48 6.09 4.50
CA SER A 130 -19.20 7.13 5.23
C SER A 130 -20.56 7.43 4.58
N ILE A 131 -20.61 7.54 3.25
CA ILE A 131 -21.86 7.81 2.53
C ILE A 131 -22.85 6.64 2.69
N MET A 132 -22.39 5.39 2.67
CA MET A 132 -23.24 4.22 2.87
C MET A 132 -23.77 4.16 4.32
N ALA A 133 -22.93 4.46 5.31
CA ALA A 133 -23.35 4.51 6.71
C ALA A 133 -24.46 5.56 6.93
N ASP A 134 -24.30 6.77 6.39
CA ASP A 134 -25.32 7.82 6.47
C ASP A 134 -26.62 7.40 5.78
N ARG A 135 -26.52 6.73 4.62
CA ARG A 135 -27.69 6.22 3.89
C ARG A 135 -28.45 5.15 4.67
N ILE A 136 -27.77 4.30 5.41
CA ILE A 136 -28.42 3.26 6.22
C ILE A 136 -29.23 3.89 7.34
N LEU A 137 -28.67 4.89 8.02
CA LEU A 137 -29.40 5.66 9.03
C LEU A 137 -30.62 6.36 8.42
N ASP A 138 -30.49 6.89 7.21
CA ASP A 138 -31.60 7.50 6.48
C ASP A 138 -32.70 6.49 6.09
N LEU A 139 -32.31 5.28 5.67
CA LEU A 139 -33.24 4.20 5.29
C LEU A 139 -34.01 3.61 6.46
N GLN A 140 -33.57 3.81 7.71
CA GLN A 140 -34.39 3.48 8.88
C GLN A 140 -35.69 4.30 8.92
N ASN A 141 -35.69 5.48 8.29
CA ASN A 141 -36.83 6.41 8.30
C ASN A 141 -37.44 6.63 6.91
N LYS A 142 -36.82 6.12 5.83
CA LYS A 142 -37.19 6.40 4.43
C LYS A 142 -37.21 5.14 3.59
N ILE A 143 -38.08 5.09 2.59
CA ILE A 143 -38.15 3.98 1.62
C ILE A 143 -37.03 4.12 0.58
N ARG A 144 -36.38 3.01 0.23
CA ARG A 144 -35.37 2.96 -0.84
C ARG A 144 -36.00 3.25 -2.20
N THR A 145 -35.45 4.20 -2.93
CA THR A 145 -35.94 4.62 -4.25
C THR A 145 -35.10 4.06 -5.40
N ARG A 146 -35.66 4.03 -6.62
CA ARG A 146 -34.93 3.65 -7.84
C ARG A 146 -33.70 4.54 -8.09
N LEU A 147 -33.80 5.84 -7.79
CA LEU A 147 -32.68 6.77 -7.90
C LEU A 147 -31.58 6.42 -6.88
N GLY A 148 -31.96 6.08 -5.64
CA GLY A 148 -31.01 5.62 -4.63
C GLY A 148 -30.24 4.38 -5.06
N LYS A 149 -30.93 3.41 -5.69
CA LYS A 149 -30.28 2.22 -6.25
C LYS A 149 -29.24 2.57 -7.34
N LYS A 150 -29.58 3.47 -8.27
CA LYS A 150 -28.63 3.92 -9.31
C LYS A 150 -27.39 4.59 -8.73
N ILE A 151 -27.54 5.33 -7.63
CA ILE A 151 -26.42 5.97 -6.93
C ILE A 151 -25.52 4.90 -6.29
N GLU A 152 -26.09 3.88 -5.66
CA GLU A 152 -25.35 2.75 -5.09
C GLU A 152 -24.61 1.96 -6.17
N GLU A 153 -25.27 1.64 -7.29
CA GLU A 153 -24.65 1.01 -8.47
C GLU A 153 -23.46 1.84 -8.97
N ARG A 154 -23.59 3.17 -9.04
CA ARG A 154 -22.47 4.06 -9.43
C ARG A 154 -21.31 4.01 -8.43
N TYR A 155 -21.57 3.94 -7.13
CA TYR A 155 -20.51 3.81 -6.12
C TYR A 155 -19.81 2.44 -6.21
N GLU A 156 -20.57 1.38 -6.44
CA GLU A 156 -20.04 0.03 -6.65
C GLU A 156 -19.12 -0.01 -7.88
N GLU A 157 -19.59 0.49 -9.03
CA GLU A 157 -18.79 0.57 -10.27
C GLU A 157 -17.52 1.40 -10.09
N ASN A 158 -17.64 2.52 -9.38
CA ASN A 158 -16.50 3.37 -9.08
C ASN A 158 -15.48 2.66 -8.18
N LEU A 159 -15.91 2.00 -7.11
CA LEU A 159 -15.00 1.24 -6.24
C LEU A 159 -14.35 0.09 -6.99
N ARG A 160 -15.08 -0.58 -7.88
CA ARG A 160 -14.52 -1.60 -8.77
C ARG A 160 -13.37 -1.03 -9.62
N ASP A 161 -13.57 0.09 -10.31
CA ASP A 161 -12.52 0.66 -11.17
C ASP A 161 -11.27 1.04 -10.39
N VAL A 162 -11.44 1.60 -9.18
CA VAL A 162 -10.31 1.94 -8.30
C VAL A 162 -9.62 0.69 -7.76
N ARG A 163 -10.37 -0.39 -7.47
CA ARG A 163 -9.79 -1.70 -7.10
C ARG A 163 -9.02 -2.32 -8.25
N LEU A 164 -9.53 -2.25 -9.48
CA LEU A 164 -8.80 -2.71 -10.67
C LEU A 164 -7.51 -1.93 -10.90
N LEU A 165 -7.51 -0.62 -10.63
CA LEU A 165 -6.32 0.23 -10.69
C LEU A 165 -5.26 -0.22 -9.68
N LEU A 166 -5.67 -0.52 -8.45
CA LEU A 166 -4.78 -1.06 -7.41
C LEU A 166 -4.31 -2.48 -7.76
N ALA A 167 -5.20 -3.33 -8.26
CA ALA A 167 -4.92 -4.70 -8.64
C ALA A 167 -3.87 -4.78 -9.75
N LYS A 168 -3.91 -3.86 -10.73
CA LYS A 168 -2.87 -3.73 -11.77
C LYS A 168 -1.47 -3.63 -11.18
N GLU A 169 -1.25 -2.66 -10.29
CA GLU A 169 0.06 -2.41 -9.70
C GLU A 169 0.48 -3.57 -8.78
N TYR A 170 -0.48 -4.17 -8.07
CA TYR A 170 -0.24 -5.36 -7.24
C TYR A 170 0.18 -6.58 -8.07
N CYS A 171 -0.53 -6.89 -9.15
CA CYS A 171 -0.20 -7.99 -10.06
C CYS A 171 1.18 -7.81 -10.69
N SER A 172 1.57 -6.58 -11.02
CA SER A 172 2.92 -6.30 -11.55
C SER A 172 4.02 -6.67 -10.53
N MET A 173 3.77 -6.45 -9.24
CA MET A 173 4.69 -6.87 -8.18
C MET A 173 4.67 -8.40 -7.98
N ILE A 174 3.50 -9.04 -7.97
CA ILE A 174 3.39 -10.50 -7.81
C ILE A 174 4.04 -11.24 -8.96
N LEU A 175 3.79 -10.84 -10.21
CA LEU A 175 4.36 -11.48 -11.39
C LEU A 175 5.86 -11.21 -11.53
N GLY A 176 6.43 -10.31 -10.71
CA GLY A 176 7.84 -9.99 -10.76
C GLY A 176 8.25 -9.30 -12.05
N THR A 177 7.40 -8.44 -12.62
CA THR A 177 7.71 -7.75 -13.88
C THR A 177 8.57 -6.51 -13.64
N GLY A 178 9.25 -6.05 -14.70
CA GLY A 178 10.04 -4.81 -14.68
C GLY A 178 11.12 -4.78 -13.59
N GLU A 179 11.12 -3.71 -12.78
CA GLU A 179 12.10 -3.53 -11.71
C GLU A 179 11.96 -4.60 -10.60
N TYR A 180 10.75 -5.17 -10.41
CA TYR A 180 10.44 -6.09 -9.32
C TYR A 180 10.96 -7.50 -9.55
N LEU A 181 11.38 -7.81 -10.78
CA LEU A 181 12.03 -9.07 -11.13
C LEU A 181 13.19 -9.41 -10.18
N LYS A 182 13.90 -8.39 -9.67
CA LYS A 182 15.02 -8.55 -8.74
C LYS A 182 14.61 -9.07 -7.36
N TYR A 183 13.36 -8.92 -6.97
CA TYR A 183 12.83 -9.34 -5.67
C TYR A 183 11.89 -10.53 -5.78
N HIS A 184 11.55 -10.93 -7.00
CA HIS A 184 10.73 -12.11 -7.27
C HIS A 184 11.57 -13.39 -7.21
N HIS A 185 11.03 -14.46 -6.63
CA HIS A 185 11.69 -15.75 -6.46
C HIS A 185 11.89 -16.50 -7.80
N ASN A 186 11.09 -16.20 -8.83
CA ASN A 186 11.06 -16.96 -10.07
C ASN A 186 12.12 -16.53 -11.11
N LYS A 187 13.31 -16.10 -10.66
CA LYS A 187 14.39 -15.61 -11.55
C LYS A 187 15.00 -16.69 -12.46
N LEU A 188 14.72 -17.97 -12.22
CA LEU A 188 15.56 -19.03 -12.75
C LEU A 188 14.81 -20.35 -13.00
N GLY A 189 13.51 -20.34 -13.32
CA GLY A 189 12.76 -21.56 -13.62
C GLY A 189 12.65 -22.58 -12.47
N THR A 190 13.22 -22.27 -11.30
CA THR A 190 13.09 -23.04 -10.08
C THR A 190 11.81 -22.61 -9.40
N ALA A 191 10.74 -23.39 -9.59
CA ALA A 191 9.43 -23.21 -8.95
C ALA A 191 9.45 -23.43 -7.42
N LYS A 192 10.57 -23.14 -6.74
CA LYS A 192 10.67 -23.16 -5.29
C LYS A 192 10.66 -21.72 -4.80
N SER A 193 9.48 -21.22 -4.42
CA SER A 193 9.41 -20.00 -3.63
C SER A 193 10.22 -20.20 -2.37
N LEU A 194 11.04 -19.22 -1.99
CA LEU A 194 11.52 -19.13 -0.62
C LEU A 194 10.35 -18.62 0.23
N SER A 195 9.31 -19.46 0.38
CA SER A 195 7.99 -19.11 0.91
C SER A 195 8.06 -18.23 2.18
N LYS A 196 9.02 -18.51 3.07
CA LYS A 196 9.23 -17.73 4.30
C LYS A 196 9.79 -16.33 4.04
N ARG A 197 10.78 -16.16 3.16
CA ARG A 197 11.37 -14.84 2.84
C ARG A 197 10.36 -13.95 2.14
N ASP A 198 9.68 -14.49 1.12
CA ASP A 198 8.69 -13.74 0.34
C ASP A 198 7.48 -13.37 1.20
N SER A 199 7.03 -14.27 2.08
CA SER A 199 5.99 -13.98 3.07
C SER A 199 6.41 -12.84 4.01
N VAL A 200 7.64 -12.85 4.54
CA VAL A 200 8.15 -11.78 5.41
C VAL A 200 8.21 -10.44 4.67
N ILE A 201 8.68 -10.43 3.41
CA ILE A 201 8.74 -9.22 2.59
C ILE A 201 7.33 -8.70 2.31
N PHE A 202 6.41 -9.57 1.89
CA PHE A 202 5.03 -9.22 1.62
C PHE A 202 4.33 -8.63 2.85
N GLU A 203 4.41 -9.31 4.00
CA GLU A 203 3.82 -8.84 5.26
C GLU A 203 4.40 -7.49 5.70
N SER A 204 5.72 -7.32 5.55
CA SER A 204 6.40 -6.07 5.89
C SER A 204 5.99 -4.92 4.97
N ILE A 205 5.94 -5.16 3.65
CA ILE A 205 5.49 -4.17 2.67
C ILE A 205 4.03 -3.79 2.94
N LEU A 206 3.15 -4.75 3.16
CA LEU A 206 1.74 -4.49 3.40
C LEU A 206 1.52 -3.67 4.67
N ARG A 207 2.26 -3.99 5.75
CA ARG A 207 2.22 -3.25 7.01
C ARG A 207 2.73 -1.81 6.85
N ILE A 208 3.87 -1.63 6.18
CA ILE A 208 4.39 -0.28 5.88
C ILE A 208 3.41 0.49 4.99
N SER A 209 2.83 -0.14 3.97
CA SER A 209 1.88 0.47 3.04
C SER A 209 0.60 0.91 3.75
N THR A 210 0.12 0.13 4.71
CA THR A 210 -1.01 0.50 5.59
C THR A 210 -0.73 1.79 6.35
N HIS A 211 0.46 1.91 6.93
CA HIS A 211 0.87 3.11 7.65
C HIS A 211 1.12 4.31 6.73
N ILE A 212 1.63 4.09 5.51
CA ILE A 212 1.73 5.12 4.48
C ILE A 212 0.35 5.66 4.13
N ALA A 213 -0.63 4.77 3.88
CA ALA A 213 -2.00 5.16 3.61
C ALA A 213 -2.60 5.95 4.79
N TRP A 214 -2.43 5.47 6.02
CA TRP A 214 -2.92 6.17 7.20
C TRP A 214 -2.32 7.55 7.40
N VAL A 215 -1.00 7.72 7.23
CA VAL A 215 -0.35 9.05 7.31
C VAL A 215 -0.82 9.95 6.17
N ALA A 216 -0.92 9.42 4.95
CA ALA A 216 -1.41 10.16 3.79
C ALA A 216 -2.85 10.65 3.97
N LEU A 217 -3.69 9.89 4.67
CA LEU A 217 -5.09 10.22 4.97
C LEU A 217 -5.25 10.97 6.31
N GLY A 218 -4.20 11.67 6.75
CA GLY A 218 -4.28 12.58 7.89
C GLY A 218 -4.37 11.89 9.26
N ARG A 219 -3.92 10.64 9.36
CA ARG A 219 -3.90 9.83 10.58
C ARG A 219 -5.28 9.57 11.20
N LYS A 220 -6.31 9.48 10.36
CA LYS A 220 -7.68 9.14 10.76
C LYS A 220 -8.02 7.70 10.37
N SER A 221 -8.99 7.10 11.06
CA SER A 221 -9.59 5.80 10.69
C SER A 221 -8.59 4.65 10.49
N PHE A 222 -7.53 4.55 11.30
CA PHE A 222 -6.48 3.52 11.16
C PHE A 222 -7.06 2.11 11.07
N GLN A 223 -7.97 1.76 11.98
CA GLN A 223 -8.57 0.42 12.05
C GLN A 223 -9.35 0.08 10.77
N GLN A 224 -10.12 1.04 10.23
CA GLN A 224 -10.87 0.83 8.99
C GLN A 224 -9.93 0.65 7.79
N ILE A 225 -8.87 1.46 7.70
CA ILE A 225 -7.84 1.34 6.65
C ILE A 225 -7.16 -0.03 6.75
N GLU A 226 -6.72 -0.43 7.94
CA GLU A 226 -6.00 -1.68 8.14
C GLU A 226 -6.90 -2.90 7.86
N LEU A 227 -8.14 -2.88 8.34
CA LEU A 227 -9.14 -3.92 8.07
C LEU A 227 -9.37 -4.08 6.57
N GLU A 228 -9.57 -2.97 5.86
CA GLU A 228 -9.86 -2.99 4.43
C GLU A 228 -8.66 -3.43 3.60
N ILE A 229 -7.45 -2.96 3.92
CA ILE A 229 -6.22 -3.41 3.27
C ILE A 229 -6.03 -4.92 3.46
N GLN A 230 -6.16 -5.43 4.69
CA GLN A 230 -6.05 -6.87 4.93
C GLN A 230 -7.11 -7.65 4.14
N ARG A 231 -8.35 -7.14 4.05
CA ARG A 231 -9.42 -7.76 3.26
C ARG A 231 -9.05 -7.85 1.78
N VAL A 232 -8.67 -6.74 1.14
CA VAL A 232 -8.43 -6.74 -0.32
C VAL A 232 -7.19 -7.55 -0.71
N PHE A 233 -6.16 -7.62 0.13
CA PHE A 233 -4.93 -8.37 -0.17
C PHE A 233 -4.93 -9.83 0.30
N LYS A 234 -5.65 -10.16 1.38
CA LYS A 234 -5.61 -11.50 1.97
C LYS A 234 -6.95 -12.20 2.09
N SER A 235 -8.06 -11.56 1.74
CA SER A 235 -9.44 -11.99 2.03
C SER A 235 -9.80 -11.90 3.51
N ASN A 236 -11.11 -11.97 3.78
CA ASN A 236 -11.67 -12.02 5.12
C ASN A 236 -11.21 -13.24 5.94
N THR A 237 -10.98 -14.38 5.29
CA THR A 237 -10.54 -15.61 5.96
C THR A 237 -9.18 -15.44 6.61
N PHE A 238 -8.25 -14.75 5.93
CA PHE A 238 -6.89 -14.51 6.43
C PHE A 238 -6.69 -13.09 7.01
N ASN A 239 -7.78 -12.35 7.24
CA ASN A 239 -7.74 -11.03 7.85
C ASN A 239 -7.49 -11.13 9.37
N VAL A 240 -6.21 -11.06 9.75
CA VAL A 240 -5.79 -11.18 11.16
C VAL A 240 -6.41 -10.10 12.05
N VAL A 241 -6.64 -8.90 11.52
CA VAL A 241 -7.17 -7.76 12.29
C VAL A 241 -8.64 -7.98 12.63
N LYS A 242 -9.42 -8.50 11.68
CA LYS A 242 -10.81 -8.92 11.92
C LYS A 242 -10.88 -9.96 13.05
N HIS A 243 -10.05 -11.00 12.98
CA HIS A 243 -10.00 -12.06 14.00
C HIS A 243 -9.52 -11.55 15.36
N PHE A 244 -8.61 -10.57 15.39
CA PHE A 244 -8.12 -9.97 16.62
C PHE A 244 -9.17 -9.07 17.30
N LEU A 245 -9.80 -8.19 16.52
CA LEU A 245 -10.82 -7.28 17.03
C LEU A 245 -12.13 -8.01 17.40
N LYS A 246 -12.31 -9.26 16.92
CA LYS A 246 -13.55 -10.04 17.07
C LYS A 246 -14.79 -9.26 16.62
N THR A 247 -14.60 -8.42 15.61
CA THR A 247 -15.65 -7.56 15.08
C THR A 247 -16.33 -8.26 13.91
N ASP A 248 -17.61 -8.58 14.08
CA ASP A 248 -18.48 -9.10 13.03
C ASP A 248 -19.27 -7.97 12.35
N PHE A 249 -18.61 -6.84 12.05
CA PHE A 249 -19.27 -5.66 11.49
C PHE A 249 -19.97 -5.94 10.13
N GLU A 250 -19.53 -6.98 9.41
CA GLU A 250 -20.20 -7.47 8.20
C GLU A 250 -21.58 -8.07 8.44
N LYS A 251 -21.87 -8.58 9.66
CA LYS A 251 -23.21 -9.11 9.99
C LYS A 251 -24.23 -7.99 10.12
N ASP A 252 -23.79 -6.81 10.55
CA ASP A 252 -24.63 -5.62 10.68
C ASP A 252 -24.78 -4.88 9.33
N MET A 253 -23.97 -5.25 8.34
CA MET A 253 -23.95 -4.65 7.01
C MET A 253 -25.18 -5.07 6.19
N SER A 254 -25.85 -4.11 5.57
CA SER A 254 -26.94 -4.43 4.65
C SER A 254 -26.41 -5.11 3.38
N VAL A 255 -27.22 -5.93 2.71
CA VAL A 255 -26.83 -6.56 1.44
C VAL A 255 -26.40 -5.53 0.38
N ALA A 256 -27.07 -4.37 0.36
CA ALA A 256 -26.73 -3.28 -0.56
C ALA A 256 -25.38 -2.65 -0.22
N GLU A 257 -25.13 -2.36 1.06
CA GLU A 257 -23.85 -1.83 1.53
C GLU A 257 -22.69 -2.80 1.26
N HIS A 258 -22.90 -4.09 1.53
CA HIS A 258 -21.91 -5.12 1.23
C HIS A 258 -21.61 -5.19 -0.27
N SER A 259 -22.64 -5.13 -1.13
CA SER A 259 -22.44 -5.11 -2.59
C SER A 259 -21.61 -3.91 -3.01
N VAL A 260 -21.94 -2.71 -2.51
CA VAL A 260 -21.24 -1.47 -2.88
C VAL A 260 -19.79 -1.49 -2.41
N LEU A 261 -19.53 -1.85 -1.16
CA LEU A 261 -18.19 -1.76 -0.56
C LEU A 261 -17.27 -2.90 -1.04
N TYR A 262 -17.78 -4.12 -1.15
CA TYR A 262 -16.96 -5.30 -1.41
C TYR A 262 -17.06 -5.83 -2.83
N GLY A 263 -18.07 -5.40 -3.58
CA GLY A 263 -18.36 -5.89 -4.92
C GLY A 263 -19.00 -7.28 -4.92
N THR A 264 -19.34 -7.74 -6.12
CA THR A 264 -20.04 -9.01 -6.35
C THR A 264 -19.11 -10.19 -6.67
N CYS A 265 -17.80 -9.93 -6.78
CA CYS A 265 -16.79 -10.86 -7.26
C CYS A 265 -15.95 -11.50 -6.13
N GLU A 266 -16.31 -11.29 -4.87
CA GLU A 266 -15.64 -11.93 -3.73
C GLU A 266 -16.09 -13.39 -3.59
N HIS A 267 -15.17 -14.34 -3.78
CA HIS A 267 -15.44 -15.78 -3.60
C HIS A 267 -15.47 -16.13 -2.11
N LYS A 268 -16.59 -16.69 -1.64
CA LYS A 268 -16.82 -16.97 -0.21
C LYS A 268 -16.46 -18.41 0.24
N GLU A 269 -16.24 -19.35 -0.69
CA GLU A 269 -16.60 -20.75 -0.37
C GLU A 269 -15.47 -21.80 -0.39
N GLN A 270 -14.24 -21.48 -0.79
CA GLN A 270 -13.17 -22.50 -0.82
C GLN A 270 -11.87 -21.96 -0.25
N ILE A 271 -11.39 -22.50 0.88
CA ILE A 271 -10.11 -22.12 1.52
C ILE A 271 -8.91 -22.47 0.64
N LEU A 272 -9.03 -23.53 -0.15
CA LEU A 272 -8.03 -23.94 -1.13
C LEU A 272 -8.21 -23.11 -2.40
N GLY A 273 -7.11 -22.50 -2.88
CA GLY A 273 -7.16 -21.66 -4.08
C GLY A 273 -7.70 -20.24 -3.86
N ILE A 274 -7.85 -19.77 -2.61
CA ILE A 274 -8.18 -18.36 -2.35
C ILE A 274 -7.06 -17.48 -2.88
N HIS A 275 -7.38 -16.72 -3.94
CA HIS A 275 -6.59 -15.58 -4.37
C HIS A 275 -6.97 -14.34 -3.57
N SER A 276 -6.08 -13.35 -3.56
CA SER A 276 -6.41 -12.01 -3.07
C SER A 276 -7.70 -11.52 -3.75
N PRO A 277 -8.66 -10.93 -3.02
CA PRO A 277 -9.86 -10.35 -3.64
C PRO A 277 -9.57 -9.34 -4.76
N LEU A 278 -8.43 -8.65 -4.72
CA LEU A 278 -8.00 -7.80 -5.84
C LEU A 278 -7.74 -8.59 -7.13
N LEU A 279 -7.16 -9.79 -7.04
CA LEU A 279 -6.96 -10.65 -8.20
C LEU A 279 -8.31 -11.15 -8.74
N SER A 280 -9.25 -11.48 -7.84
CA SER A 280 -10.60 -11.90 -8.22
C SER A 280 -11.36 -10.84 -9.01
N GLU A 281 -11.13 -9.55 -8.75
CA GLU A 281 -11.73 -8.46 -9.53
C GLU A 281 -11.27 -8.46 -11.00
N ILE A 282 -10.03 -8.86 -11.27
CA ILE A 282 -9.48 -8.93 -12.64
C ILE A 282 -10.08 -10.11 -13.41
N THR A 283 -10.26 -11.25 -12.74
CA THR A 283 -10.78 -12.49 -13.37
C THR A 283 -12.30 -12.58 -13.35
N CYS A 284 -13.01 -11.57 -12.85
CA CYS A 284 -14.45 -11.63 -12.71
C CYS A 284 -15.18 -11.36 -14.02
N ASP A 285 -15.87 -12.38 -14.55
CA ASP A 285 -16.62 -12.29 -15.82
C ASP A 285 -17.76 -11.26 -15.79
N LYS A 286 -18.25 -10.91 -14.59
CA LYS A 286 -19.30 -9.90 -14.40
C LYS A 286 -18.78 -8.47 -14.63
N ASN A 287 -17.47 -8.28 -14.65
CA ASN A 287 -16.84 -6.98 -14.75
C ASN A 287 -16.60 -6.60 -16.22
N ALA A 288 -17.18 -5.46 -16.62
CA ALA A 288 -16.84 -4.82 -17.87
C ALA A 288 -15.50 -4.07 -17.72
N ILE A 289 -14.38 -4.76 -17.92
CA ILE A 289 -13.05 -4.17 -17.71
C ILE A 289 -12.63 -3.34 -18.93
N ASN A 290 -12.26 -2.09 -18.71
CA ASN A 290 -11.54 -1.29 -19.70
C ASN A 290 -10.05 -1.61 -19.64
N TYR A 291 -9.56 -2.47 -20.53
CA TYR A 291 -8.18 -2.95 -20.53
C TYR A 291 -7.11 -1.84 -20.65
N ARG A 292 -7.47 -0.64 -21.16
CA ARG A 292 -6.55 0.52 -21.17
C ARG A 292 -6.12 0.94 -19.75
N LEU A 293 -6.92 0.62 -18.74
CA LEU A 293 -6.58 0.82 -17.33
C LEU A 293 -5.25 0.13 -16.98
N PHE A 294 -5.01 -1.06 -17.54
CA PHE A 294 -3.82 -1.86 -17.24
C PHE A 294 -2.54 -1.34 -17.90
N GLY A 295 -2.60 -0.40 -18.84
CA GLY A 295 -1.40 0.24 -19.39
C GLY A 295 -1.11 1.62 -18.80
N LEU A 296 -1.97 2.16 -17.93
CA LEU A 296 -1.78 3.50 -17.39
C LEU A 296 -0.47 3.62 -16.62
N GLY A 297 0.40 4.53 -17.06
CA GLY A 297 1.71 4.80 -16.44
C GLY A 297 2.86 3.92 -16.93
N ASP A 298 2.57 2.92 -17.75
CA ASP A 298 3.58 2.13 -18.47
C ASP A 298 3.58 2.48 -19.95
N PHE A 299 2.41 2.80 -20.53
CA PHE A 299 2.26 3.15 -21.94
C PHE A 299 1.63 4.53 -22.14
N GLU A 300 2.03 5.18 -23.22
CA GLU A 300 1.36 6.39 -23.70
C GLU A 300 0.19 6.01 -24.61
N TYR A 301 -0.98 6.57 -24.30
CA TYR A 301 -2.19 6.42 -25.10
C TYR A 301 -2.46 7.74 -25.84
N PRO A 302 -2.80 7.70 -27.15
CA PRO A 302 -3.09 8.89 -27.92
C PRO A 302 -4.39 9.56 -27.45
N HIS A 303 -5.41 8.75 -27.14
CA HIS A 303 -6.71 9.21 -26.68
C HIS A 303 -7.10 8.48 -25.38
N LEU A 304 -7.35 9.26 -24.33
CA LEU A 304 -7.82 8.79 -23.03
C LEU A 304 -9.15 9.46 -22.72
N THR A 305 -10.12 8.67 -22.26
CA THR A 305 -11.35 9.21 -21.70
C THR A 305 -11.05 10.05 -20.45
N SER A 306 -11.93 10.99 -20.09
CA SER A 306 -11.72 11.86 -18.92
C SER A 306 -11.46 11.07 -17.64
N ARG A 307 -12.09 9.91 -17.50
CA ARG A 307 -11.89 8.99 -16.36
C ARG A 307 -10.52 8.33 -16.36
N LEU A 308 -10.05 7.80 -17.50
CA LEU A 308 -8.72 7.21 -17.59
C LEU A 308 -7.62 8.27 -17.46
N LEU A 309 -7.83 9.47 -17.98
CA LEU A 309 -6.93 10.60 -17.79
C LEU A 309 -6.84 11.01 -16.31
N TYR A 310 -7.97 11.02 -15.59
CA TYR A 310 -7.99 11.24 -14.15
C TYR A 310 -7.13 10.19 -13.42
N PHE A 311 -7.32 8.90 -13.69
CA PHE A 311 -6.52 7.83 -13.08
C PHE A 311 -5.02 7.93 -13.44
N LYS A 312 -4.70 8.22 -14.71
CA LYS A 312 -3.31 8.44 -15.14
C LYS A 312 -2.65 9.56 -14.34
N ASN A 313 -3.35 10.68 -14.17
CA ASN A 313 -2.81 11.83 -13.46
C ASN A 313 -2.55 11.52 -11.97
N ILE A 314 -3.48 10.81 -11.33
CA ILE A 314 -3.32 10.37 -9.93
C ILE A 314 -2.08 9.47 -9.75
N LEU A 315 -1.86 8.53 -10.67
CA LEU A 315 -0.76 7.57 -10.56
C LEU A 315 0.61 8.15 -10.92
N VAL A 316 0.70 8.97 -11.98
CA VAL A 316 1.98 9.29 -12.63
C VAL A 316 2.40 10.75 -12.44
N THR A 317 1.43 11.67 -12.35
CA THR A 317 1.74 13.10 -12.35
C THR A 317 2.58 13.49 -11.13
N PRO A 318 3.65 14.30 -11.32
CA PRO A 318 4.43 14.86 -10.24
C PRO A 318 3.55 15.61 -9.24
N GLU A 319 3.83 15.44 -7.95
CA GLU A 319 3.02 16.00 -6.86
C GLU A 319 2.77 17.52 -6.98
N PRO A 320 3.74 18.37 -7.37
CA PRO A 320 3.52 19.81 -7.50
C PRO A 320 2.51 20.20 -8.60
N GLN A 321 2.24 19.29 -9.54
CA GLN A 321 1.28 19.53 -10.63
C GLN A 321 -0.14 19.06 -10.27
N LEU A 322 -0.30 18.26 -9.21
CA LEU A 322 -1.62 17.75 -8.80
C LEU A 322 -2.55 18.89 -8.39
N GLU A 323 -2.05 19.85 -7.60
CA GLU A 323 -2.82 21.02 -7.17
C GLU A 323 -3.32 21.85 -8.37
N LYS A 324 -2.46 22.04 -9.39
CA LYS A 324 -2.82 22.76 -10.63
C LYS A 324 -3.91 22.07 -11.44
N LEU A 325 -4.01 20.75 -11.31
CA LEU A 325 -5.06 19.94 -11.96
C LEU A 325 -6.31 19.81 -11.08
N GLY A 326 -6.34 20.42 -9.90
CA GLY A 326 -7.43 20.25 -8.93
C GLY A 326 -7.53 18.83 -8.37
N LEU A 327 -6.43 18.07 -8.42
CA LEU A 327 -6.37 16.69 -7.94
C LEU A 327 -5.65 16.64 -6.59
N SER A 328 -6.11 15.78 -5.69
CA SER A 328 -5.43 15.51 -4.43
C SER A 328 -5.57 14.04 -4.04
N ILE A 329 -4.56 13.50 -3.38
CA ILE A 329 -4.52 12.13 -2.88
C ILE A 329 -4.13 12.19 -1.41
N GLY A 330 -5.13 12.25 -0.54
CA GLY A 330 -4.95 12.61 0.86
C GLY A 330 -4.22 13.95 0.97
N ILE A 331 -3.15 13.98 1.76
CA ILE A 331 -2.30 15.17 1.91
C ILE A 331 -1.28 15.36 0.76
N ILE A 332 -1.12 14.37 -0.15
CA ILE A 332 -0.14 14.46 -1.25
C ILE A 332 -0.57 15.55 -2.23
N GLY A 333 0.37 16.42 -2.58
CA GLY A 333 0.15 17.56 -3.46
C GLY A 333 -0.39 18.80 -2.74
N LEU A 334 -0.71 18.72 -1.44
CA LEU A 334 -1.08 19.90 -0.65
C LEU A 334 0.17 20.73 -0.27
N PRO A 335 0.02 22.06 -0.06
CA PRO A 335 1.11 22.93 0.38
C PRO A 335 1.82 22.41 1.64
N ARG A 336 3.15 22.37 1.60
CA ARG A 336 3.99 21.81 2.68
C ARG A 336 3.93 22.65 3.96
N ASP A 337 3.63 23.94 3.86
CA ASP A 337 3.54 24.90 4.97
C ASP A 337 2.36 24.64 5.92
N ARG A 338 1.33 23.91 5.45
CA ARG A 338 0.18 23.50 6.26
C ARG A 338 0.51 22.42 7.29
N PHE A 339 1.71 21.84 7.24
CA PHE A 339 2.05 20.65 8.00
C PHE A 339 3.32 20.82 8.82
N ASP A 340 3.38 20.18 9.99
CA ASP A 340 4.58 20.11 10.83
C ASP A 340 5.64 19.16 10.23
N THR A 341 6.75 18.95 10.95
CA THR A 341 7.82 18.02 10.53
C THR A 341 7.30 16.60 10.32
N MET A 342 6.34 16.17 11.15
CA MET A 342 5.73 14.84 11.14
C MET A 342 4.47 14.77 10.25
N LEU A 343 4.22 15.77 9.40
CA LEU A 343 3.03 15.86 8.54
C LEU A 343 1.69 15.84 9.31
N ARG A 344 1.63 16.46 10.49
CA ARG A 344 0.39 16.78 11.18
C ARG A 344 -0.06 18.18 10.79
N GLU A 345 -1.36 18.39 10.65
CA GLU A 345 -1.91 19.68 10.25
C GLU A 345 -1.62 20.75 11.31
N VAL A 346 -1.00 21.86 10.88
CA VAL A 346 -0.76 23.02 11.71
C VAL A 346 -1.97 23.93 11.59
N LYS A 347 -2.78 24.01 12.65
CA LYS A 347 -3.85 25.01 12.74
C LYS A 347 -3.19 26.38 12.86
N LYS A 348 -3.09 27.13 11.75
CA LYS A 348 -2.76 28.56 11.80
C LYS A 348 -3.87 29.23 12.60
N GLN A 349 -3.62 29.55 13.86
CA GLN A 349 -4.50 30.45 14.61
C GLN A 349 -4.56 31.73 13.79
N GLY A 350 -5.77 32.14 13.40
CA GLY A 350 -5.97 33.36 12.65
C GLY A 350 -5.22 34.50 13.32
N ALA A 351 -4.59 35.34 12.52
CA ALA A 351 -3.96 36.57 12.97
C ALA A 351 -4.99 37.43 13.70
N SER A 352 -5.10 37.22 15.01
CA SER A 352 -5.63 38.21 15.92
C SER A 352 -4.45 39.08 16.28
N THR A 353 -4.58 40.34 15.91
CA THR A 353 -3.78 41.47 16.34
C THR A 353 -3.37 41.35 17.81
N SER A 354 -2.07 41.44 18.05
CA SER A 354 -1.43 42.06 19.21
C SER A 354 -1.98 41.73 20.60
N SER A 355 -1.21 40.96 21.37
CA SER A 355 -0.79 41.42 22.71
C SER A 355 0.40 40.64 23.22
N ALA A 356 1.45 41.39 23.50
CA ALA A 356 2.60 40.96 24.26
C ALA A 356 2.22 40.59 25.70
N SER A 357 3.15 39.86 26.34
CA SER A 357 3.25 39.61 27.79
C SER A 357 2.32 38.56 28.37
N LEU A 358 2.90 37.42 28.76
CA LEU A 358 3.17 37.13 30.18
C LEU A 358 3.99 35.83 30.30
N ARG A 359 5.25 35.97 30.68
CA ARG A 359 6.00 34.91 31.38
C ARG A 359 5.69 35.06 32.88
N LYS A 360 5.27 33.97 33.54
CA LYS A 360 5.95 33.36 34.71
C LYS A 360 5.03 32.46 35.55
N THR A 361 5.67 31.41 36.07
CA THR A 361 5.48 30.69 37.35
C THR A 361 4.33 29.69 37.54
N ALA A 362 4.70 28.41 37.41
CA ALA A 362 4.82 27.39 38.47
C ALA A 362 3.62 26.99 39.36
N SER A 363 3.41 25.65 39.35
CA SER A 363 3.00 24.76 40.45
C SER A 363 1.60 24.87 41.05
N ARG A 364 0.78 23.80 40.91
CA ARG A 364 0.45 22.83 41.97
C ARG A 364 -0.63 21.85 41.51
N MET A 365 -0.63 20.70 42.18
CA MET A 365 -1.36 19.46 41.90
C MET A 365 -2.87 19.53 42.21
N SER A 366 -3.58 18.56 41.63
CA SER A 366 -4.52 17.61 42.28
C SER A 366 -5.98 17.60 41.77
N SER A 367 -6.36 16.43 41.25
CA SER A 367 -7.63 15.71 41.37
C SER A 367 -8.97 16.48 41.33
N SER A 368 -9.85 16.14 40.37
CA SER A 368 -10.95 15.17 40.58
C SER A 368 -12.09 15.32 39.54
N ARG A 369 -12.59 14.15 39.12
CA ARG A 369 -13.97 13.77 38.75
C ARG A 369 -14.91 14.76 38.03
N SER A 370 -15.27 14.32 36.81
CA SER A 370 -16.62 14.27 36.21
C SER A 370 -17.59 15.45 36.39
N SER A 371 -17.92 16.10 35.28
CA SER A 371 -19.31 16.48 35.00
C SER A 371 -19.60 16.47 33.50
N ALA A 372 -20.72 15.84 33.16
CA ALA A 372 -21.36 15.93 31.86
C ALA A 372 -21.83 17.37 31.66
N GLY A 373 -21.38 17.99 30.58
CA GLY A 373 -21.82 19.32 30.15
C GLY A 373 -21.98 19.33 28.64
N LYS A 374 -23.23 19.36 28.17
CA LYS A 374 -23.60 19.63 26.79
C LYS A 374 -22.91 20.94 26.34
N SER A 375 -21.96 20.86 25.43
CA SER A 375 -21.43 22.02 24.72
C SER A 375 -22.06 22.10 23.35
N THR A 376 -23.11 22.93 23.27
CA THR A 376 -23.66 23.45 22.04
C THR A 376 -22.62 24.26 21.25
N LYS A 377 -22.41 23.86 19.99
CA LYS A 377 -22.10 24.73 18.84
C LYS A 377 -21.01 25.79 19.03
N GLY A 378 -19.76 25.38 18.78
CA GLY A 378 -18.76 26.23 18.13
C GLY A 378 -18.59 25.77 16.69
N ALA A 379 -19.41 26.28 15.77
CA ALA A 379 -19.29 26.02 14.33
C ALA A 379 -18.12 26.83 13.77
N PHE A 380 -16.89 26.44 14.12
CA PHE A 380 -15.79 26.63 13.19
C PHE A 380 -15.88 25.47 12.21
N LEU A 381 -16.14 25.79 10.93
CA LEU A 381 -16.14 24.81 9.85
C LEU A 381 -14.80 24.04 9.92
N ASN A 382 -14.83 22.82 10.46
CA ASN A 382 -13.74 21.86 10.34
C ASN A 382 -13.71 21.48 8.86
N LEU A 383 -13.08 22.32 8.04
CA LEU A 383 -12.84 22.01 6.64
C LEU A 383 -12.14 20.65 6.58
N PRO A 384 -12.57 19.75 5.68
CA PRO A 384 -11.91 18.48 5.52
C PRO A 384 -10.44 18.71 5.12
N LEU A 385 -9.53 17.90 5.67
CA LEU A 385 -8.08 18.08 5.49
C LEU A 385 -7.68 18.11 4.00
N TYR A 386 -8.37 17.28 3.22
CA TYR A 386 -8.28 17.12 1.78
C TYR A 386 -9.70 16.97 1.21
N PRO A 387 -9.95 17.36 -0.05
CA PRO A 387 -11.26 17.28 -0.67
C PRO A 387 -11.69 15.83 -0.96
N ASP A 388 -13.00 15.64 -1.08
CA ASP A 388 -13.60 14.38 -1.53
C ASP A 388 -13.23 14.09 -2.99
N ILE A 389 -13.08 12.80 -3.30
CA ILE A 389 -12.81 12.34 -4.66
C ILE A 389 -14.11 12.34 -5.45
N ILE A 390 -14.10 13.02 -6.58
CA ILE A 390 -15.21 13.03 -7.54
C ILE A 390 -14.70 12.40 -8.83
N LEU A 391 -15.14 11.16 -9.11
CA LEU A 391 -14.73 10.45 -10.30
C LEU A 391 -15.54 10.91 -11.53
N PRO A 392 -14.88 11.21 -12.67
CA PRO A 392 -15.57 11.43 -13.93
C PRO A 392 -16.44 10.24 -14.32
N GLU A 393 -17.55 10.49 -15.00
CA GLU A 393 -18.48 9.42 -15.40
C GLU A 393 -17.80 8.36 -16.25
N SER A 394 -18.10 7.10 -15.92
CA SER A 394 -17.74 5.97 -16.77
C SER A 394 -18.69 5.98 -17.97
N ARG A 395 -18.23 6.50 -19.12
CA ARG A 395 -19.04 6.45 -20.34
C ARG A 395 -19.21 4.98 -20.76
N SER A 396 -20.45 4.60 -21.07
CA SER A 396 -20.81 3.27 -21.58
C SER A 396 -20.38 3.02 -23.01
N ASP A 397 -19.92 4.05 -23.73
CA ASP A 397 -19.53 3.93 -25.15
C ASP A 397 -18.23 3.13 -25.27
N ARG A 398 -18.44 1.81 -25.32
CA ARG A 398 -17.46 0.80 -25.71
C ARG A 398 -17.07 0.93 -27.19
N SER A 399 -17.77 1.76 -27.97
CA SER A 399 -17.66 1.86 -29.43
C SER A 399 -16.67 2.90 -29.95
N GLU A 400 -16.27 3.90 -29.16
CA GLU A 400 -15.49 5.03 -29.73
C GLU A 400 -13.96 4.93 -29.62
N ASP A 401 -13.37 3.96 -28.92
CA ASP A 401 -11.89 3.83 -28.90
C ASP A 401 -11.43 2.39 -28.60
N LEU A 402 -11.86 1.41 -29.40
CA LEU A 402 -10.93 0.30 -29.63
C LEU A 402 -9.84 0.90 -30.50
N ALA A 403 -8.72 1.30 -29.89
CA ALA A 403 -7.57 1.67 -30.70
C ALA A 403 -7.31 0.50 -31.65
N ASP A 404 -7.24 0.77 -32.96
CA ASP A 404 -6.95 -0.23 -34.00
C ASP A 404 -5.62 -0.97 -33.77
N SER A 405 -4.83 -0.51 -32.78
CA SER A 405 -3.55 -1.07 -32.37
C SER A 405 -3.35 -1.04 -30.86
N PHE A 406 -2.54 -1.99 -30.39
CA PHE A 406 -2.04 -2.06 -29.01
C PHE A 406 -1.32 -0.75 -28.62
N PRO A 407 -1.35 -0.33 -27.34
CA PRO A 407 -0.83 0.96 -26.86
C PRO A 407 0.51 1.41 -27.44
N GLY A 408 0.63 2.74 -27.57
CA GLY A 408 1.79 3.44 -28.12
C GLY A 408 3.09 3.30 -27.33
N LYS A 409 4.04 4.20 -27.59
CA LYS A 409 5.42 4.10 -27.11
C LYS A 409 5.46 3.90 -25.57
N PRO A 410 6.33 3.00 -25.07
CA PRO A 410 6.55 2.84 -23.63
C PRO A 410 6.92 4.17 -22.99
N THR A 411 6.37 4.45 -21.81
CA THR A 411 6.66 5.66 -21.06
C THR A 411 8.14 5.61 -20.62
N THR A 412 8.91 6.65 -20.95
CA THR A 412 10.32 6.69 -20.56
C THR A 412 10.47 6.88 -19.06
N ILE A 413 10.95 5.84 -18.37
CA ILE A 413 11.24 5.89 -16.93
C ILE A 413 12.56 6.65 -16.74
N LYS A 414 12.47 7.88 -16.23
CA LYS A 414 13.66 8.66 -15.86
C LYS A 414 14.15 8.23 -14.48
N TYR A 415 15.17 7.37 -14.46
CA TYR A 415 15.87 7.00 -13.22
C TYR A 415 16.58 8.21 -12.61
N LYS A 416 15.99 8.81 -11.58
CA LYS A 416 16.69 9.79 -10.75
C LYS A 416 17.56 9.06 -9.73
N LYS A 417 18.79 9.56 -9.50
CA LYS A 417 19.62 9.12 -8.37
C LYS A 417 18.82 9.36 -7.09
N ASN A 418 18.38 8.27 -6.47
CA ASN A 418 17.55 8.34 -5.28
C ASN A 418 18.44 8.48 -4.04
N GLU A 419 18.87 9.72 -3.73
CA GLU A 419 19.70 10.02 -2.56
C GLU A 419 19.03 9.56 -1.26
N GLN A 420 17.69 9.64 -1.20
CA GLN A 420 16.91 9.23 -0.05
C GLN A 420 17.00 7.73 0.18
N ARG A 421 16.96 6.92 -0.89
CA ARG A 421 17.24 5.48 -0.82
C ARG A 421 18.61 5.19 -0.20
N LEU A 422 19.65 5.93 -0.59
CA LEU A 422 21.01 5.72 -0.06
C LEU A 422 21.10 6.06 1.44
N LYS A 423 20.41 7.10 1.91
CA LYS A 423 20.33 7.42 3.35
C LYS A 423 19.69 6.27 4.13
N TRP A 424 18.57 5.75 3.64
CA TRP A 424 17.88 4.62 4.27
C TRP A 424 18.68 3.32 4.23
N LEU A 425 19.41 3.04 3.15
CA LEU A 425 20.29 1.88 3.09
C LEU A 425 21.41 1.95 4.14
N ARG A 426 22.00 3.14 4.37
CA ARG A 426 22.99 3.34 5.45
C ARG A 426 22.37 3.20 6.84
N TYR A 427 21.11 3.60 7.01
CA TYR A 427 20.40 3.44 8.28
C TYR A 427 20.01 1.97 8.56
N ALA A 428 19.65 1.23 7.51
CA ALA A 428 19.29 -0.19 7.57
C ALA A 428 20.51 -1.11 7.76
N GLU A 429 21.73 -0.64 7.51
CA GLU A 429 22.93 -1.43 7.74
C GLU A 429 23.09 -1.72 9.24
N PRO A 430 23.23 -3.01 9.64
CA PRO A 430 23.58 -3.35 11.01
C PRO A 430 24.84 -2.57 11.38
N SER A 431 24.83 -1.93 12.55
CA SER A 431 26.02 -1.24 13.06
C SER A 431 27.14 -2.26 13.32
N ARG A 432 27.86 -2.68 12.27
CA ARG A 432 29.11 -3.45 12.37
C ARG A 432 30.21 -2.49 12.82
N ARG A 433 30.21 -2.14 14.10
CA ARG A 433 31.26 -1.43 14.87
C ARG A 433 30.78 -1.45 16.33
N LYS A 434 31.29 -2.26 17.27
CA LYS A 434 32.68 -2.50 17.67
C LYS A 434 32.80 -3.86 18.40
N ARG A 435 33.19 -4.95 17.73
CA ARG A 435 33.63 -6.19 18.41
C ARG A 435 34.98 -6.75 17.91
N LEU A 436 35.75 -5.92 17.20
CA LEU A 436 37.08 -6.26 16.70
C LEU A 436 38.19 -5.35 17.29
N GLN A 437 37.95 -4.74 18.45
CA GLN A 437 39.00 -4.05 19.23
C GLN A 437 39.24 -4.67 20.61
N SER A 438 38.53 -5.74 21.01
CA SER A 438 38.79 -6.45 22.27
C SER A 438 39.62 -7.73 22.13
N PHE A 439 40.09 -8.07 20.92
CA PHE A 439 40.91 -9.27 20.66
C PHE A 439 42.33 -8.94 20.19
N LYS A 440 42.85 -7.75 20.52
CA LYS A 440 44.27 -7.42 20.33
C LYS A 440 45.05 -7.23 21.63
N ASN A 441 44.44 -7.49 22.78
CA ASN A 441 45.11 -7.51 24.08
C ASN A 441 44.75 -8.79 24.83
N ILE A 442 45.25 -9.94 24.37
CA ILE A 442 45.59 -11.11 25.21
C ILE A 442 46.92 -11.63 24.70
#